data_AF-A0A086AM70-F1
#
_entry.id   AF-A0A086AM70-F1
#
_cell.length_a   1.000
_cell.length_b   1.000
_cell.length_c   1.000
_cell.angle_alpha   90.00
_cell.angle_beta   90.00
_cell.angle_gamma   90.00
#
_symmetry.space_group_name_H-M   'P 1'
#
loop_
_entity.id
_entity.type
_entity.pdbx_description
1 polymer ?
#
loop_
_entity_poly.entity_id
_entity_poly.type
_entity_poly.pdbx_seq_one_letter_code
_entity_poly.pdbx_strand_id
1 'polypeptide(L)'
;MGNNKKNEENKKLYIGWISIGVAIVVLGMWFATYFLLRGRGTEIRGTFGDMFGSVNAVYSGLAFAGIIITIYLQSHELKLQREELKETRQEFITQNETLRIQRFENTFFQMISLFNSITNNTIIKNSGNVYEGRSAYTRISDLIHHKARNKALVSGNTNDSLADQINNYSTDEILKFYDDEYHTYKAHLAHYYRTFYHIIKLIHNTSDIDKRQYISIARAQLSSHEIILFLYNGLHKNGSEKFKPLIEEYTLFNNIDEDLLINLKPLSQYKKTAFKYIEELK
;
A
#
# COMPACT_ATOMS: atom_id res chain seq x y z
N MET A 1 33.26 -2.99 18.34
CA MET A 1 33.51 -3.88 17.18
C MET A 1 35.00 -4.11 16.85
N GLY A 2 35.94 -3.22 17.19
CA GLY A 2 37.37 -3.41 16.87
C GLY A 2 38.14 -4.48 17.67
N ASN A 3 37.80 -4.71 18.95
CA ASN A 3 38.52 -5.68 19.79
C ASN A 3 38.26 -7.16 19.43
N ASN A 4 37.07 -7.50 18.91
CA ASN A 4 36.79 -8.89 18.51
C ASN A 4 37.53 -9.30 17.23
N LYS A 5 37.65 -8.40 16.25
CA LYS A 5 38.39 -8.68 15.00
C LYS A 5 39.88 -8.90 15.27
N LYS A 6 40.49 -8.10 16.14
CA LYS A 6 41.91 -8.21 16.51
C LYS A 6 42.22 -9.52 17.27
N ASN A 7 41.29 -9.98 18.12
CA ASN A 7 41.41 -11.27 18.80
C ASN A 7 41.27 -12.47 17.85
N GLU A 8 40.38 -12.41 16.86
CA GLU A 8 40.25 -13.47 15.85
C GLU A 8 41.48 -13.56 14.93
N GLU A 9 42.03 -12.42 14.52
CA GLU A 9 43.27 -12.38 13.72
C GLU A 9 44.46 -12.98 14.47
N ASN A 10 44.64 -12.63 15.74
CA ASN A 10 45.69 -13.19 16.58
C ASN A 10 45.53 -14.72 16.76
N LYS A 11 44.29 -15.20 16.89
CA LYS A 11 44.00 -16.64 17.00
C LYS A 11 44.33 -17.39 15.71
N LYS A 12 43.99 -16.82 14.54
CA LYS A 12 44.35 -17.39 13.23
C LYS A 12 45.86 -17.43 13.02
N LEU A 13 46.56 -16.37 13.41
CA LEU A 13 48.02 -16.30 13.33
C LEU A 13 48.69 -17.37 14.20
N TYR A 14 48.19 -17.57 15.43
CA TYR A 14 48.72 -18.56 16.37
C TYR A 14 48.52 -20.01 15.89
N ILE A 15 47.34 -20.31 15.34
CA ILE A 15 47.05 -21.62 14.72
C ILE A 15 47.96 -21.86 13.50
N GLY A 16 48.24 -20.82 12.71
CA GLY A 16 49.18 -20.87 11.60
C GLY A 16 50.60 -21.25 12.04
N TRP A 17 51.14 -20.60 13.07
CA TRP A 17 52.48 -20.91 13.59
C TRP A 17 52.60 -22.31 14.20
N ILE A 18 51.56 -22.78 14.91
CA ILE A 18 51.51 -24.14 15.43
C ILE A 18 51.55 -25.15 14.27
N SER A 19 50.79 -24.91 13.22
CA SER A 19 50.72 -25.81 12.05
C SER A 19 52.07 -25.90 11.34
N ILE A 20 52.78 -24.77 11.17
CA ILE A 20 54.14 -24.72 10.61
C ILE A 20 55.13 -25.47 11.50
N GLY A 21 55.06 -25.26 12.82
CA GLY A 21 55.93 -25.95 13.78
C GLY A 21 55.75 -27.47 13.72
N VAL A 22 54.51 -27.95 13.68
CA VAL A 22 54.21 -29.39 13.53
C VAL A 22 54.75 -29.94 12.21
N ALA A 23 54.58 -29.21 11.10
CA ALA A 23 55.09 -29.63 9.80
C ALA A 23 56.62 -29.77 9.78
N ILE A 24 57.35 -28.83 10.40
CA ILE A 24 58.82 -28.89 10.53
C ILE A 24 59.25 -30.11 11.34
N VAL A 25 58.56 -30.39 12.46
CA VAL A 25 58.86 -31.55 13.30
C VAL A 25 58.64 -32.87 12.54
N VAL A 26 57.55 -32.98 11.77
CA VAL A 26 57.28 -34.17 10.93
C VAL A 26 58.35 -34.34 9.85
N LEU A 27 58.71 -33.27 9.14
CA LEU A 27 59.75 -33.29 8.11
C LEU A 27 61.13 -33.65 8.71
N GLY A 28 61.44 -33.14 9.89
CA GLY A 28 62.65 -33.48 10.63
C GLY A 28 62.70 -34.97 11.01
N MET A 29 61.59 -35.52 11.50
CA MET A 29 61.47 -36.96 11.81
C MET A 29 61.63 -37.84 10.56
N TRP A 30 61.07 -37.42 9.42
CA TRP A 30 61.27 -38.11 8.13
C TRP A 30 62.73 -38.09 7.69
N PHE A 31 63.40 -36.94 7.80
CA PHE A 31 64.82 -36.80 7.43
C PHE A 31 65.73 -37.64 8.34
N ALA A 32 65.46 -37.63 9.66
CA ALA A 32 66.17 -38.47 10.62
C ALA A 32 66.00 -39.97 10.32
N THR A 33 64.77 -40.39 10.00
CA THR A 33 64.46 -41.78 9.62
C THR A 33 65.21 -42.20 8.35
N TYR A 34 65.25 -41.33 7.34
CA TYR A 34 66.04 -41.55 6.12
C TYR A 34 67.53 -41.73 6.44
N PHE A 35 68.11 -40.83 7.24
CA PHE A 35 69.53 -40.88 7.58
C PHE A 35 69.91 -42.14 8.37
N LEU A 36 69.08 -42.55 9.34
CA LEU A 36 69.32 -43.74 10.18
C LEU A 36 69.21 -45.07 9.41
N LEU A 37 68.49 -45.09 8.29
CA LEU A 37 68.18 -46.31 7.52
C LEU A 37 68.87 -46.39 6.15
N ARG A 38 69.54 -45.32 5.67
CA ARG A 38 70.15 -45.20 4.33
C ARG A 38 71.16 -46.30 3.96
N GLY A 39 71.72 -47.01 4.95
CA GLY A 39 72.70 -48.08 4.75
C GLY A 39 72.27 -49.49 5.18
N ARG A 40 71.01 -49.71 5.59
CA ARG A 40 70.53 -51.02 6.06
C ARG A 40 69.82 -51.82 4.96
N GLY A 41 69.86 -53.15 5.05
CA GLY A 41 69.18 -54.07 4.12
C GLY A 41 67.69 -53.73 3.96
N THR A 42 67.13 -54.03 2.80
CA THR A 42 65.72 -53.73 2.45
C THR A 42 64.73 -54.34 3.46
N GLU A 43 65.05 -55.50 4.03
CA GLU A 43 64.25 -56.20 5.05
C GLU A 43 64.12 -55.44 6.37
N ILE A 44 65.21 -54.85 6.88
CA ILE A 44 65.22 -54.08 8.13
C ILE A 44 64.48 -52.75 7.96
N ARG A 45 64.49 -52.19 6.74
CA ARG A 45 63.73 -50.98 6.41
C ARG A 45 62.23 -51.22 6.34
N GLY A 46 61.80 -52.38 5.82
CA GLY A 46 60.39 -52.79 5.81
C GLY A 46 59.85 -53.02 7.23
N THR A 47 60.53 -53.85 8.01
CA THR A 47 60.13 -54.20 9.39
C THR A 47 60.06 -53.00 10.34
N PHE A 48 60.92 -51.99 10.17
CA PHE A 48 60.83 -50.74 10.93
C PHE A 48 59.54 -49.95 10.62
N GLY A 49 59.09 -49.94 9.36
CA GLY A 49 57.81 -49.34 8.97
C GLY A 49 56.61 -50.11 9.55
N ASP A 50 56.69 -51.44 9.58
CA ASP A 50 55.64 -52.31 10.11
C ASP A 50 55.37 -52.09 11.62
N MET A 51 56.38 -51.68 12.39
CA MET A 51 56.23 -51.34 13.82
C MET A 51 55.25 -50.19 14.09
N PHE A 52 55.06 -49.29 13.12
CA PHE A 52 54.15 -48.15 13.23
C PHE A 52 52.82 -48.37 12.50
N GLY A 53 52.58 -49.55 11.92
CA GLY A 53 51.35 -49.87 11.17
C GLY A 53 50.09 -49.73 12.03
N SER A 54 50.13 -50.16 13.30
CA SER A 54 49.02 -50.02 14.25
C SER A 54 48.74 -48.55 14.61
N VAL A 55 49.77 -47.74 14.79
CA VAL A 55 49.66 -46.31 15.07
C VAL A 55 49.07 -45.56 13.87
N ASN A 56 49.52 -45.88 12.65
CA ASN A 56 48.97 -45.32 11.41
C ASN A 56 47.50 -45.71 11.21
N ALA A 57 47.12 -46.95 11.55
CA ALA A 57 45.74 -47.41 11.49
C ALA A 57 44.84 -46.66 12.48
N VAL A 58 45.29 -46.44 13.72
CA VAL A 58 44.54 -45.66 14.73
C VAL A 58 44.42 -44.20 14.30
N TYR A 59 45.49 -43.58 13.82
CA TYR A 59 45.45 -42.20 13.33
C TYR A 59 44.48 -42.05 12.14
N SER A 60 44.49 -43.01 11.21
CA SER A 60 43.57 -43.02 10.06
C SER A 60 42.11 -43.20 10.50
N GLY A 61 41.86 -44.07 11.48
CA GLY A 61 40.52 -44.26 12.05
C GLY A 61 40.00 -43.01 12.78
N LEU A 62 40.85 -42.33 13.55
CA LEU A 62 40.51 -41.07 14.22
C LEU A 62 40.27 -39.93 13.23
N ALA A 63 41.11 -39.81 12.19
CA ALA A 63 40.90 -38.84 11.12
C ALA A 63 39.57 -39.07 10.40
N PHE A 64 39.25 -40.34 10.09
CA PHE A 64 37.97 -40.71 9.49
C PHE A 64 36.78 -40.39 10.40
N ALA A 65 36.88 -40.69 11.70
CA ALA A 65 35.87 -40.31 12.69
C ALA A 65 35.68 -38.79 12.76
N GLY A 66 36.77 -38.02 12.72
CA GLY A 66 36.73 -36.56 12.66
C GLY A 66 36.02 -36.03 11.41
N ILE A 67 36.24 -36.66 10.25
CA ILE A 67 35.53 -36.34 9.01
C ILE A 67 34.03 -36.64 9.15
N ILE A 68 33.64 -37.79 9.69
CA ILE A 68 32.23 -38.14 9.93
C ILE A 68 31.55 -37.10 10.84
N ILE A 69 32.20 -36.74 11.95
CA ILE A 69 31.69 -35.72 12.86
C ILE A 69 31.55 -34.38 12.14
N THR A 70 32.52 -33.99 11.32
CA THR A 70 32.48 -32.76 10.54
C THR A 70 31.31 -32.75 9.56
N ILE A 71 31.10 -33.84 8.82
CA ILE A 71 29.97 -33.99 7.89
C ILE A 71 28.64 -33.90 8.65
N TYR A 72 28.55 -34.51 9.83
CA TYR A 72 27.37 -34.44 10.67
C TYR A 72 27.08 -32.99 11.11
N LEU A 73 28.09 -32.27 11.60
CA LEU A 73 27.96 -30.86 12.00
C LEU A 73 27.58 -29.96 10.83
N GLN A 74 28.22 -30.12 9.67
CA GLN A 74 27.90 -29.39 8.44
C GLN A 74 26.46 -29.65 7.98
N SER A 75 25.99 -30.90 8.06
CA SER A 75 24.62 -31.25 7.71
C SER A 75 23.60 -30.60 8.65
N HIS A 76 23.93 -30.52 9.94
CA HIS A 76 23.11 -29.84 10.93
C HIS A 76 23.06 -28.32 10.69
N GLU A 77 24.20 -27.69 10.43
CA GLU A 77 24.28 -26.26 10.11
C GLU A 77 23.49 -25.90 8.83
N LEU A 78 23.61 -26.71 7.78
CA LEU A 78 22.82 -26.54 6.56
C LEU A 78 21.31 -26.65 6.81
N LYS A 79 20.90 -27.50 7.75
CA LYS A 79 19.49 -27.61 8.14
C LYS A 79 19.02 -26.32 8.82
N LEU A 80 19.77 -25.82 9.81
CA LEU A 80 19.46 -24.57 10.50
C LEU A 80 19.42 -23.38 9.54
N GLN A 81 20.38 -23.27 8.61
CA GLN A 81 20.39 -22.22 7.59
C GLN A 81 19.15 -22.28 6.68
N ARG A 82 18.67 -23.49 6.32
CA ARG A 82 17.44 -23.64 5.53
C ARG A 82 16.21 -23.21 6.33
N GLU A 83 16.18 -23.46 7.63
CA GLU A 83 15.10 -23.02 8.52
C GLU A 83 15.09 -21.49 8.66
N GLU A 84 16.24 -20.85 8.91
CA GLU A 84 16.39 -19.40 9.00
C GLU A 84 16.01 -18.69 7.68
N LEU A 85 16.42 -19.24 6.53
CA LEU A 85 16.03 -18.73 5.21
C LEU A 85 14.52 -18.81 4.98
N LYS A 86 13.87 -19.86 5.49
CA LYS A 86 12.42 -20.02 5.40
C LYS A 86 11.70 -18.97 6.25
N GLU A 87 12.16 -18.73 7.48
CA GLU A 87 11.62 -17.69 8.37
C GLU A 87 11.84 -16.29 7.77
N THR A 88 13.04 -15.99 7.30
CA THR A 88 13.36 -14.71 6.64
C THR A 88 12.46 -14.46 5.43
N ARG A 89 12.18 -15.49 4.62
CA ARG A 89 11.27 -15.36 3.48
C ARG A 89 9.85 -15.03 3.92
N GLN A 90 9.38 -15.60 5.02
CA GLN A 90 8.04 -15.32 5.55
C GLN A 90 7.93 -13.89 6.08
N GLU A 91 8.95 -13.42 6.79
CA GLU A 91 9.03 -12.04 7.25
C GLU A 91 9.04 -11.07 6.06
N PHE A 92 9.82 -11.37 5.01
CA PHE A 92 9.86 -10.56 3.80
C PHE A 92 8.50 -10.43 3.11
N ILE A 93 7.71 -11.52 3.06
CA ILE A 93 6.35 -11.49 2.50
C ILE A 93 5.45 -10.55 3.32
N THR A 94 5.45 -10.71 4.65
CA THR A 94 4.67 -9.88 5.58
C THR A 94 5.07 -8.39 5.50
N GLN A 95 6.37 -8.12 5.39
CA GLN A 95 6.87 -6.77 5.20
C GLN A 95 6.44 -6.18 3.86
N ASN A 96 6.45 -6.96 2.78
CA ASN A 96 6.00 -6.51 1.47
C ASN A 96 4.51 -6.13 1.48
N GLU A 97 3.68 -6.94 2.14
CA GLU A 97 2.26 -6.65 2.34
C GLU A 97 2.04 -5.35 3.13
N THR A 98 2.77 -5.18 4.24
CA THR A 98 2.74 -3.95 5.06
C THR A 98 3.15 -2.72 4.24
N LEU A 99 4.25 -2.82 3.48
CA LEU A 99 4.72 -1.75 2.60
C LEU A 99 3.71 -1.41 1.50
N ARG A 100 2.96 -2.40 0.98
CA ARG A 100 1.91 -2.16 -0.01
C ARG A 100 0.78 -1.32 0.58
N ILE A 101 0.33 -1.63 1.79
CA ILE A 101 -0.69 -0.85 2.51
C ILE A 101 -0.19 0.58 2.76
N GLN A 102 1.03 0.73 3.29
CA GLN A 102 1.62 2.05 3.53
C GLN A 102 1.75 2.90 2.26
N ARG A 103 2.16 2.31 1.12
CA ARG A 103 2.21 3.03 -0.17
C ARG A 103 0.83 3.52 -0.60
N PHE A 104 -0.20 2.67 -0.44
CA PHE A 104 -1.57 3.06 -0.72
C PHE A 104 -2.01 4.21 0.19
N GLU A 105 -1.85 4.08 1.51
CA GLU A 105 -2.26 5.08 2.49
C GLU A 105 -1.59 6.43 2.26
N ASN A 106 -0.28 6.42 2.02
CA ASN A 106 0.46 7.64 1.68
C ASN A 106 -0.11 8.33 0.44
N THR A 107 -0.38 7.57 -0.62
CA THR A 107 -0.97 8.10 -1.86
C THR A 107 -2.39 8.63 -1.60
N PHE A 108 -3.21 7.88 -0.87
CA PHE A 108 -4.57 8.25 -0.52
C PHE A 108 -4.62 9.56 0.28
N PHE A 109 -3.85 9.67 1.36
CA PHE A 109 -3.83 10.88 2.20
C PHE A 109 -3.21 12.09 1.48
N GLN A 110 -2.24 11.88 0.58
CA GLN A 110 -1.75 12.94 -0.31
C GLN A 110 -2.85 13.43 -1.26
N MET A 111 -3.65 12.53 -1.84
CA MET A 111 -4.77 12.92 -2.70
C MET A 111 -5.89 13.63 -1.93
N ILE A 112 -6.17 13.22 -0.69
CA ILE A 112 -7.09 13.95 0.21
C ILE A 112 -6.57 15.35 0.51
N SER A 113 -5.27 15.48 0.78
CA SER A 113 -4.63 16.78 1.02
C SER A 113 -4.69 17.68 -0.22
N LEU A 114 -4.45 17.11 -1.41
CA LEU A 114 -4.60 17.82 -2.69
C LEU A 114 -6.05 18.26 -2.91
N PHE A 115 -7.02 17.39 -2.64
CA PHE A 115 -8.44 17.70 -2.74
C PHE A 115 -8.82 18.87 -1.83
N ASN A 116 -8.46 18.81 -0.54
CA ASN A 116 -8.70 19.89 0.41
C ASN A 116 -8.00 21.20 0.00
N SER A 117 -6.79 21.12 -0.57
CA SER A 117 -6.09 22.29 -1.11
C SER A 117 -6.84 22.91 -2.29
N ILE A 118 -7.33 22.10 -3.24
CA ILE A 118 -8.16 22.58 -4.36
C ILE A 118 -9.43 23.25 -3.85
N THR A 119 -10.10 22.62 -2.88
CA THR A 119 -11.31 23.17 -2.26
C THR A 119 -11.01 24.52 -1.63
N ASN A 120 -9.99 24.60 -0.76
CA ASN A 120 -9.65 25.81 -0.02
C ASN A 120 -9.14 26.95 -0.91
N ASN A 121 -8.45 26.64 -2.01
CA ASN A 121 -7.93 27.63 -2.95
C ASN A 121 -8.93 28.03 -4.04
N THR A 122 -10.15 27.49 -4.03
CA THR A 122 -11.17 27.88 -4.99
C THR A 122 -11.75 29.23 -4.63
N ILE A 123 -11.74 30.15 -5.60
CA ILE A 123 -12.28 31.51 -5.46
C ILE A 123 -13.25 31.74 -6.60
N ILE A 124 -14.48 32.12 -6.28
CA ILE A 124 -15.47 32.56 -7.26
C ILE A 124 -15.95 33.97 -6.95
N LYS A 125 -16.32 34.71 -8.00
CA LYS A 125 -16.94 36.03 -7.89
C LYS A 125 -18.37 35.96 -8.41
N ASN A 126 -19.32 36.35 -7.58
CA ASN A 126 -20.73 36.35 -7.95
C ASN A 126 -21.42 37.60 -7.37
N SER A 127 -22.05 38.39 -8.24
CA SER A 127 -22.77 39.62 -7.87
C SER A 127 -21.95 40.60 -7.03
N GLY A 128 -20.66 40.78 -7.36
CA GLY A 128 -19.75 41.68 -6.65
C GLY A 128 -19.13 41.10 -5.37
N ASN A 129 -19.63 39.98 -4.86
CA ASN A 129 -19.10 39.30 -3.69
C ASN A 129 -18.06 38.23 -4.09
N VAL A 130 -17.06 38.03 -3.24
CA VAL A 130 -16.03 37.00 -3.36
C VAL A 130 -16.36 35.86 -2.40
N TYR A 131 -16.34 34.64 -2.91
CA TYR A 131 -16.54 33.42 -2.11
C TYR A 131 -15.29 32.56 -2.24
N GLU A 132 -14.75 32.16 -1.11
CA GLU A 132 -13.49 31.42 -1.01
C GLU A 132 -13.69 30.08 -0.32
N GLY A 133 -12.88 29.09 -0.71
CA GLY A 133 -12.90 27.78 -0.12
C GLY A 133 -14.25 27.07 -0.29
N ARG A 134 -14.72 26.43 0.78
CA ARG A 134 -16.02 25.75 0.81
C ARG A 134 -17.21 26.67 0.53
N SER A 135 -17.13 27.95 0.91
CA SER A 135 -18.23 28.90 0.66
C SER A 135 -18.50 29.11 -0.83
N ALA A 136 -17.50 28.91 -1.69
CA ALA A 136 -17.68 28.94 -3.14
C ALA A 136 -18.61 27.83 -3.61
N TYR A 137 -18.44 26.60 -3.13
CA TYR A 137 -19.28 25.47 -3.51
C TYR A 137 -20.69 25.57 -2.93
N THR A 138 -20.82 26.04 -1.69
CA THR A 138 -22.14 26.42 -1.12
C THR A 138 -22.84 27.41 -2.03
N ARG A 139 -22.15 28.49 -2.42
CA ARG A 139 -22.72 29.52 -3.29
C ARG A 139 -23.14 28.97 -4.65
N ILE A 140 -22.35 28.10 -5.26
CA ILE A 140 -22.72 27.44 -6.52
C ILE A 140 -24.01 26.62 -6.34
N SER A 141 -24.10 25.84 -5.26
CA SER A 141 -25.31 25.07 -4.95
C SER A 141 -26.55 25.98 -4.76
N ASP A 142 -26.39 27.10 -4.06
CA ASP A 142 -27.46 28.08 -3.86
C ASP A 142 -27.92 28.73 -5.16
N LEU A 143 -26.99 28.99 -6.09
CA LEU A 143 -27.31 29.58 -7.40
C LEU A 143 -28.22 28.66 -8.22
N ILE A 144 -28.02 27.34 -8.12
CA ILE A 144 -28.89 26.34 -8.76
C ILE A 144 -30.32 26.45 -8.21
N HIS A 145 -30.47 26.52 -6.88
CA HIS A 145 -31.76 26.70 -6.22
C HIS A 145 -32.43 28.03 -6.58
N HIS A 146 -31.65 29.11 -6.57
CA HIS A 146 -32.15 30.43 -6.92
C HIS A 146 -32.68 30.48 -8.36
N LYS A 147 -32.02 29.80 -9.30
CA LYS A 147 -32.52 29.65 -10.68
C LYS A 147 -33.83 28.88 -10.75
N ALA A 148 -33.93 27.75 -10.06
CA ALA A 148 -35.16 26.98 -9.99
C ALA A 148 -36.31 27.82 -9.44
N ARG A 149 -36.08 28.52 -8.32
CA ARG A 149 -37.05 29.40 -7.68
C ARG A 149 -37.48 30.55 -8.60
N ASN A 150 -36.56 31.21 -9.28
CA ASN A 150 -36.89 32.32 -10.16
C ASN A 150 -37.67 31.87 -11.40
N LYS A 151 -37.35 30.71 -11.98
CA LYS A 151 -38.15 30.15 -13.06
C LYS A 151 -39.57 29.83 -12.59
N ALA A 152 -39.74 29.32 -11.37
CA ALA A 152 -41.07 29.04 -10.81
C ALA A 152 -41.86 30.35 -10.65
N LEU A 153 -41.24 31.40 -10.10
CA LEU A 153 -41.88 32.71 -9.94
C LEU A 153 -42.31 33.36 -11.27
N VAL A 154 -41.53 33.20 -12.34
CA VAL A 154 -41.80 33.87 -13.62
C VAL A 154 -42.72 33.05 -14.53
N SER A 155 -42.63 31.72 -14.50
CA SER A 155 -43.31 30.82 -15.45
C SER A 155 -44.34 29.92 -14.80
N GLY A 156 -44.54 30.03 -13.49
CA GLY A 156 -45.47 29.21 -12.72
C GLY A 156 -46.93 29.55 -12.96
N ASN A 157 -47.80 28.56 -12.80
CA ASN A 157 -49.24 28.76 -12.79
C ASN A 157 -49.63 29.50 -11.51
N THR A 158 -50.37 30.60 -11.62
CA THR A 158 -50.79 31.43 -10.47
C THR A 158 -51.62 30.69 -9.44
N ASN A 159 -52.15 29.52 -9.78
CA ASN A 159 -52.98 28.69 -8.90
C ASN A 159 -52.17 27.73 -8.01
N ASP A 160 -50.91 27.46 -8.37
CA ASP A 160 -50.04 26.54 -7.61
C ASP A 160 -49.16 27.35 -6.65
N SER A 161 -48.91 26.82 -5.45
CA SER A 161 -47.93 27.45 -4.56
C SER A 161 -46.52 27.37 -5.15
N LEU A 162 -45.62 28.28 -4.75
CA LEU A 162 -44.22 28.24 -5.18
C LEU A 162 -43.57 26.89 -4.87
N ALA A 163 -43.92 26.28 -3.73
CA ALA A 163 -43.42 24.97 -3.34
C ALA A 163 -43.91 23.87 -4.28
N ASP A 164 -45.17 23.89 -4.69
CA ASP A 164 -45.74 22.91 -5.62
C ASP A 164 -45.08 23.00 -6.99
N GLN A 165 -44.86 24.22 -7.48
CA GLN A 165 -44.17 24.45 -8.75
C GLN A 165 -42.73 23.93 -8.73
N ILE A 166 -41.99 24.19 -7.65
CA ILE A 166 -40.61 23.70 -7.48
C ILE A 166 -40.60 22.15 -7.38
N ASN A 167 -41.54 21.57 -6.64
CA ASN A 167 -41.70 20.12 -6.54
C ASN A 167 -42.08 19.47 -7.87
N ASN A 168 -42.76 20.21 -8.75
CA ASN A 168 -43.17 19.73 -10.06
C ASN A 168 -42.03 19.66 -11.09
N TYR A 169 -40.90 20.34 -10.87
CA TYR A 169 -39.75 20.22 -11.77
C TYR A 169 -39.33 18.77 -11.99
N SER A 170 -39.17 18.39 -13.25
CA SER A 170 -38.57 17.11 -13.62
C SER A 170 -37.07 17.08 -13.30
N THR A 171 -36.48 15.89 -13.23
CA THR A 171 -35.03 15.76 -13.04
C THR A 171 -34.26 16.45 -14.17
N ASP A 172 -34.73 16.35 -15.42
CA ASP A 172 -34.07 16.99 -16.56
C ASP A 172 -34.10 18.52 -16.47
N GLU A 173 -35.17 19.11 -15.93
CA GLU A 173 -35.22 20.56 -15.68
C GLU A 173 -34.26 20.97 -14.56
N ILE A 174 -34.17 20.18 -13.49
CA ILE A 174 -33.19 20.42 -12.42
C ILE A 174 -31.76 20.37 -12.97
N LEU A 175 -31.48 19.38 -13.82
CA LEU A 175 -30.17 19.25 -14.45
C LEU A 175 -29.85 20.40 -15.40
N LYS A 176 -30.84 21.06 -16.01
CA LYS A 176 -30.62 22.29 -16.78
C LYS A 176 -30.16 23.46 -15.89
N PHE A 177 -30.77 23.64 -14.71
CA PHE A 177 -30.30 24.67 -13.77
C PHE A 177 -28.87 24.41 -13.31
N TYR A 178 -28.55 23.14 -13.02
CA TYR A 178 -27.20 22.71 -12.70
C TYR A 178 -26.23 22.95 -13.87
N ASP A 179 -26.63 22.60 -15.10
CA ASP A 179 -25.75 22.68 -16.28
C ASP A 179 -25.31 24.12 -16.57
N ASP A 180 -26.18 25.10 -16.36
CA ASP A 180 -25.81 26.51 -16.52
C ASP A 180 -24.73 26.94 -15.51
N GLU A 181 -24.89 26.56 -14.23
CA GLU A 181 -23.89 26.87 -13.19
C GLU A 181 -22.60 26.07 -13.42
N TYR A 182 -22.73 24.84 -13.89
CA TYR A 182 -21.59 24.02 -14.29
C TYR A 182 -20.79 24.68 -15.42
N HIS A 183 -21.44 25.23 -16.45
CA HIS A 183 -20.75 25.94 -17.52
C HIS A 183 -20.06 27.21 -17.02
N THR A 184 -20.71 27.96 -16.12
CA THR A 184 -20.18 29.19 -15.54
C THR A 184 -18.92 28.92 -14.69
N TYR A 185 -18.95 27.89 -13.84
CA TYR A 185 -17.86 27.55 -12.91
C TYR A 185 -17.07 26.30 -13.35
N LYS A 186 -17.09 25.98 -14.64
CA LYS A 186 -16.56 24.72 -15.21
C LYS A 186 -15.13 24.44 -14.79
N ALA A 187 -14.26 25.46 -14.80
CA ALA A 187 -12.85 25.31 -14.46
C ALA A 187 -12.66 24.77 -13.02
N HIS A 188 -13.42 25.31 -12.07
CA HIS A 188 -13.36 24.90 -10.67
C HIS A 188 -14.04 23.53 -10.45
N LEU A 189 -15.27 23.38 -10.93
CA LEU A 189 -16.07 22.18 -10.72
C LEU A 189 -15.48 20.96 -11.42
N ALA A 190 -15.01 21.08 -12.67
CA ALA A 190 -14.43 19.95 -13.39
C ALA A 190 -13.15 19.44 -12.73
N HIS A 191 -12.31 20.33 -12.19
CA HIS A 191 -11.11 19.95 -11.47
C HIS A 191 -11.44 19.28 -10.13
N TYR A 192 -12.39 19.87 -9.40
CA TYR A 192 -12.89 19.37 -8.12
C TYR A 192 -13.48 17.95 -8.25
N TYR A 193 -14.43 17.75 -9.17
CA TYR A 193 -15.06 16.45 -9.40
C TYR A 193 -14.06 15.39 -9.86
N ARG A 194 -13.14 15.74 -10.77
CA ARG A 194 -12.12 14.81 -11.27
C ARG A 194 -11.20 14.35 -10.16
N THR A 195 -10.80 15.25 -9.26
CA THR A 195 -9.90 14.92 -8.15
C THR A 195 -10.57 13.94 -7.20
N PHE A 196 -11.81 14.21 -6.79
CA PHE A 196 -12.55 13.30 -5.92
C PHE A 196 -12.84 11.95 -6.60
N TYR A 197 -13.23 11.97 -7.88
CA TYR A 197 -13.37 10.75 -8.68
C TYR A 197 -12.10 9.90 -8.65
N HIS A 198 -10.92 10.52 -8.78
CA HIS A 198 -9.65 9.79 -8.73
C HIS A 198 -9.33 9.23 -7.35
N ILE A 199 -9.74 9.88 -6.27
CA ILE A 199 -9.63 9.33 -4.90
C ILE A 199 -10.47 8.05 -4.79
N ILE A 200 -11.74 8.12 -5.20
CA ILE A 200 -12.64 6.96 -5.16
C ILE A 200 -12.13 5.86 -6.10
N LYS A 201 -11.63 6.21 -7.28
CA LYS A 201 -11.03 5.26 -8.24
C LYS A 201 -9.79 4.58 -7.68
N LEU A 202 -8.93 5.29 -6.94
CA LEU A 202 -7.76 4.71 -6.27
C LEU A 202 -8.19 3.62 -5.29
N ILE A 203 -9.20 3.92 -4.45
CA ILE A 203 -9.76 2.95 -3.51
C ILE A 203 -10.37 1.75 -4.25
N HIS A 204 -11.17 2.00 -5.29
CA HIS A 204 -11.82 0.94 -6.07
C HIS A 204 -10.80 0.00 -6.72
N ASN A 205 -9.70 0.54 -7.27
CA ASN A 205 -8.68 -0.24 -7.98
C ASN A 205 -7.70 -0.98 -7.07
N THR A 206 -7.66 -0.65 -5.78
CA THR A 206 -6.71 -1.27 -4.84
C THR A 206 -7.36 -2.49 -4.20
N SER A 207 -6.71 -3.64 -4.30
CA SER A 207 -7.09 -4.87 -3.61
C SER A 207 -6.52 -4.91 -2.19
N ASP A 208 -7.08 -5.78 -1.34
CA ASP A 208 -6.53 -6.10 -0.01
C ASP A 208 -6.45 -4.90 0.94
N ILE A 209 -7.42 -3.99 0.83
CA ILE A 209 -7.62 -2.86 1.74
C ILE A 209 -9.07 -2.85 2.25
N ASP A 210 -9.30 -2.24 3.41
CA ASP A 210 -10.67 -1.94 3.87
C ASP A 210 -11.25 -0.75 3.07
N LYS A 211 -11.80 -1.05 1.89
CA LYS A 211 -12.40 -0.04 1.01
C LYS A 211 -13.48 0.78 1.73
N ARG A 212 -14.29 0.16 2.59
CA ARG A 212 -15.39 0.85 3.29
C ARG A 212 -14.84 1.92 4.23
N GLN A 213 -13.76 1.62 4.95
CA GLN A 213 -13.07 2.58 5.81
C GLN A 213 -12.57 3.79 5.02
N TYR A 214 -11.80 3.58 3.95
CA TYR A 214 -11.22 4.70 3.18
C TYR A 214 -12.28 5.52 2.42
N ILE A 215 -13.35 4.88 1.93
CA ILE A 215 -14.50 5.58 1.35
C ILE A 215 -15.16 6.49 2.39
N SER A 216 -15.35 6.00 3.63
CA SER A 216 -15.95 6.79 4.70
C SER A 216 -15.10 8.02 5.02
N ILE A 217 -13.76 7.86 5.05
CA ILE A 217 -12.81 8.97 5.26
C ILE A 217 -12.91 9.99 4.12
N ALA A 218 -12.93 9.53 2.86
CA ALA A 218 -13.04 10.40 1.69
C ALA A 218 -14.36 11.16 1.67
N ARG A 219 -15.49 10.47 1.92
CA ARG A 219 -16.83 11.07 1.99
C ARG A 219 -16.93 12.13 3.08
N ALA A 220 -16.29 11.92 4.24
CA ALA A 220 -16.26 12.88 5.34
C ALA A 220 -15.57 14.21 4.99
N GLN A 221 -14.85 14.30 3.87
CA GLN A 221 -14.28 15.56 3.39
C GLN A 221 -15.31 16.45 2.67
N LEU A 222 -16.48 15.90 2.30
CA LEU A 222 -17.53 16.63 1.59
C LEU A 222 -18.51 17.27 2.56
N SER A 223 -18.87 18.53 2.33
CA SER A 223 -20.02 19.17 2.97
C SER A 223 -21.34 18.73 2.34
N SER A 224 -22.46 18.99 3.03
CA SER A 224 -23.80 18.66 2.52
C SER A 224 -24.07 19.29 1.14
N HIS A 225 -23.67 20.55 0.93
CA HIS A 225 -23.81 21.24 -0.36
C HIS A 225 -22.96 20.58 -1.46
N GLU A 226 -21.73 20.14 -1.14
CA GLU A 226 -20.86 19.44 -2.09
C GLU A 226 -21.43 18.07 -2.47
N ILE A 227 -22.07 17.36 -1.52
CA ILE A 227 -22.78 16.10 -1.81
C ILE A 227 -23.91 16.34 -2.83
N ILE A 228 -24.69 17.42 -2.69
CA ILE A 228 -25.73 17.79 -3.66
C ILE A 228 -25.13 18.07 -5.04
N LEU A 229 -24.01 18.80 -5.10
CA LEU A 229 -23.29 19.05 -6.35
C LEU A 229 -22.81 17.75 -7.01
N PHE A 230 -22.28 16.80 -6.24
CA PHE A 230 -21.91 15.48 -6.74
C PHE A 230 -23.12 14.66 -7.20
N LEU A 231 -24.27 14.80 -6.54
CA LEU A 231 -25.52 14.18 -6.96
C LEU A 231 -25.93 14.66 -8.35
N TYR A 232 -25.90 15.96 -8.62
CA TYR A 232 -26.19 16.47 -9.96
C TYR A 232 -25.11 16.09 -10.96
N ASN A 233 -23.84 16.12 -10.57
CA ASN A 233 -22.73 15.71 -11.44
C ASN A 233 -22.84 14.26 -11.90
N GLY A 234 -23.22 13.34 -11.00
CA GLY A 234 -23.39 11.93 -11.35
C GLY A 234 -24.58 11.65 -12.25
N LEU A 235 -25.56 12.55 -12.35
CA LEU A 235 -26.64 12.46 -13.36
C LEU A 235 -26.32 13.21 -14.65
N HIS A 236 -25.37 14.14 -14.59
CA HIS A 236 -24.90 14.88 -15.75
C HIS A 236 -24.00 14.02 -16.65
N LYS A 237 -23.92 14.36 -17.95
CA LYS A 237 -23.15 13.63 -18.98
C LYS A 237 -21.68 13.37 -18.64
N ASN A 238 -21.08 14.18 -17.76
CA ASN A 238 -19.68 14.05 -17.38
C ASN A 238 -19.45 13.04 -16.23
N GLY A 239 -20.47 12.74 -15.43
CA GLY A 239 -20.37 11.86 -14.26
C GLY A 239 -21.17 10.57 -14.38
N SER A 240 -22.20 10.53 -15.23
CA SER A 240 -23.13 9.40 -15.35
C SER A 240 -22.50 8.09 -15.80
N GLU A 241 -21.49 8.13 -16.67
CA GLU A 241 -20.84 6.93 -17.17
C GLU A 241 -19.85 6.34 -16.14
N LYS A 242 -19.03 7.18 -15.51
CA LYS A 242 -17.87 6.73 -14.72
C LYS A 242 -18.01 6.88 -13.23
N PHE A 243 -18.64 7.95 -12.75
CA PHE A 243 -18.69 8.26 -11.32
C PHE A 243 -19.97 7.75 -10.66
N LYS A 244 -21.11 7.82 -11.36
CA LYS A 244 -22.38 7.27 -10.86
C LYS A 244 -22.29 5.80 -10.44
N PRO A 245 -21.65 4.88 -11.19
CA PRO A 245 -21.48 3.50 -10.73
C PRO A 245 -20.73 3.42 -9.40
N LEU A 246 -19.68 4.23 -9.20
CA LEU A 246 -18.90 4.27 -7.96
C LEU A 246 -19.71 4.87 -6.80
N ILE A 247 -20.52 5.90 -7.06
CA ILE A 247 -21.46 6.46 -6.08
C ILE A 247 -22.40 5.36 -5.57
N GLU A 248 -22.99 4.59 -6.47
CA GLU A 248 -23.93 3.51 -6.16
C GLU A 248 -23.28 2.32 -5.46
N GLU A 249 -22.03 2.00 -5.80
CA GLU A 249 -21.26 0.90 -5.20
C GLU A 249 -20.84 1.22 -3.76
N TYR A 250 -20.41 2.46 -3.52
CA TYR A 250 -19.75 2.86 -2.27
C TYR A 250 -20.63 3.68 -1.32
N THR A 251 -21.93 3.80 -1.60
CA THR A 251 -22.87 4.53 -0.74
C THR A 251 -22.40 5.96 -0.43
N LEU A 252 -21.99 6.68 -1.47
CA LEU A 252 -21.39 8.02 -1.31
C LEU A 252 -22.37 9.07 -0.80
N PHE A 253 -23.69 8.85 -0.95
CA PHE A 253 -24.75 9.76 -0.52
C PHE A 253 -25.43 9.30 0.79
N ASN A 254 -24.75 8.51 1.60
CA ASN A 254 -25.24 8.19 2.94
C ASN A 254 -25.48 9.46 3.75
N ASN A 255 -26.63 9.57 4.41
CA ASN A 255 -27.07 10.75 5.15
C ASN A 255 -27.06 12.04 4.32
N ILE A 256 -27.48 11.97 3.06
CA ILE A 256 -27.69 13.16 2.23
C ILE A 256 -28.73 14.08 2.88
N ASP A 257 -28.47 15.37 2.85
CA ASP A 257 -29.38 16.40 3.36
C ASP A 257 -30.44 16.70 2.28
N GLU A 258 -31.62 16.11 2.46
CA GLU A 258 -32.73 16.24 1.50
C GLU A 258 -33.29 17.66 1.44
N ASP A 259 -33.11 18.48 2.49
CA ASP A 259 -33.60 19.86 2.54
C ASP A 259 -32.79 20.79 1.61
N LEU A 260 -31.59 20.38 1.23
CA LEU A 260 -30.73 21.09 0.26
C LEU A 260 -31.01 20.70 -1.19
N LEU A 261 -32.05 19.89 -1.47
CA LEU A 261 -32.46 19.56 -2.83
C LEU A 261 -33.60 20.46 -3.28
N ILE A 262 -33.61 20.79 -4.58
CA ILE A 262 -34.76 21.45 -5.22
C ILE A 262 -36.03 20.62 -5.01
N ASN A 263 -35.94 19.31 -5.22
CA ASN A 263 -36.94 18.31 -4.85
C ASN A 263 -36.29 16.90 -4.82
N LEU A 264 -37.05 15.88 -4.41
CA LEU A 264 -36.52 14.52 -4.22
C LEU A 264 -36.36 13.70 -5.51
N LYS A 265 -36.85 14.16 -6.67
CA LYS A 265 -36.86 13.37 -7.92
C LYS A 265 -35.46 12.96 -8.39
N PRO A 266 -34.40 13.78 -8.29
CA PRO A 266 -33.04 13.36 -8.63
C PRO A 266 -32.56 12.12 -7.86
N LEU A 267 -33.00 11.92 -6.61
CA LEU A 267 -32.63 10.74 -5.80
C LEU A 267 -33.12 9.44 -6.46
N SER A 268 -34.31 9.46 -7.06
CA SER A 268 -34.90 8.31 -7.75
C SER A 268 -34.11 7.82 -8.96
N GLN A 269 -33.17 8.63 -9.46
CA GLN A 269 -32.32 8.26 -10.58
C GLN A 269 -31.11 7.41 -10.16
N TYR A 270 -30.86 7.22 -8.87
CA TYR A 270 -29.80 6.39 -8.33
C TYR A 270 -30.37 5.10 -7.73
N LYS A 271 -29.56 4.04 -7.73
CA LYS A 271 -29.87 2.84 -6.92
C LYS A 271 -29.91 3.19 -5.43
N LYS A 272 -30.72 2.46 -4.67
CA LYS A 272 -30.81 2.59 -3.20
C LYS A 272 -29.46 2.47 -2.49
N THR A 273 -28.53 1.69 -3.06
CA THR A 273 -27.17 1.49 -2.55
C THR A 273 -26.31 2.75 -2.57
N ALA A 274 -26.69 3.78 -3.33
CA ALA A 274 -26.05 5.10 -3.25
C ALA A 274 -26.27 5.78 -1.89
N PHE A 275 -27.37 5.46 -1.20
CA PHE A 275 -27.82 6.14 0.02
C PHE A 275 -27.74 5.29 1.27
N LYS A 276 -27.87 3.96 1.17
CA LYS A 276 -27.77 3.04 2.32
C LYS A 276 -26.90 1.84 2.02
N TYR A 277 -26.22 1.32 3.04
CA TYR A 277 -25.43 0.11 2.89
C TYR A 277 -26.33 -1.10 2.64
N ILE A 278 -25.83 -2.11 1.92
CA ILE A 278 -26.61 -3.33 1.60
C ILE A 278 -27.11 -4.03 2.87
N GLU A 279 -26.34 -3.97 3.97
CA GLU A 279 -26.74 -4.53 5.25
C GLU A 279 -28.00 -3.87 5.85
N GLU A 280 -28.25 -2.60 5.51
CA GLU A 280 -29.38 -1.80 6.01
C GLU A 280 -30.62 -1.85 5.08
N LEU A 281 -30.50 -2.54 3.94
CA LEU A 281 -31.57 -2.68 2.94
C LEU A 281 -32.37 -3.99 3.05
N LYS A 282 -31.96 -4.87 3.98
CA LYS A 282 -32.65 -6.13 4.32
C LYS A 282 -33.69 -5.89 5.41
#